data_AF-A0A9D8FEE7-F1
#
_entry.id   AF-A0A9D8FEE7-F1
#
_cell.length_a   1.000
_cell.length_b   1.000
_cell.length_c   1.000
_cell.angle_alpha   90.00
_cell.angle_beta   90.00
_cell.angle_gamma   90.00
#
_symmetry.space_group_name_H-M   'P 1'
#
loop_
_entity.id
_entity.type
_entity.pdbx_description
1 polymer ?
#
loop_
_entity_poly.entity_id
_entity_poly.type
_entity_poly.pdbx_seq_one_letter_code
_entity_poly.pdbx_strand_id
1 'polypeptide(L)'
;MKKKLITIFAIMLLGFVAVYFFMPGIMFEIVKKIERKAGGLEQKSVEVNGMNIQYLEGGSGEPLVLIHGFGANKDNWTRIGKFLTPHFHVIAPDLPGFGESSKEPDGRYTIKDQAVFLKKFIEKISVVRLGFCM
;
A
#
# COMPACT_ATOMS: atom_id res chain seq x y z
N MET A 1 0.64 -39.52 34.22
CA MET A 1 0.05 -39.48 32.85
C MET A 1 -0.82 -38.23 32.63
N LYS A 2 -1.80 -37.92 33.51
CA LYS A 2 -2.68 -36.73 33.37
C LYS A 2 -1.96 -35.38 33.23
N LYS A 3 -0.92 -35.12 34.03
CA LYS A 3 -0.12 -33.87 33.94
C LYS A 3 0.54 -33.68 32.57
N LYS A 4 1.12 -34.75 31.99
CA LYS A 4 1.73 -34.70 30.65
C LYS A 4 0.68 -34.39 29.56
N LEU A 5 -0.52 -34.97 29.68
CA LEU A 5 -1.62 -34.71 28.74
C LEU A 5 -2.11 -33.26 28.81
N ILE A 6 -2.25 -32.70 30.03
CA ILE A 6 -2.61 -31.30 30.24
C ILE A 6 -1.55 -30.37 29.65
N THR A 7 -0.26 -30.65 29.85
CA THR A 7 0.84 -29.87 29.28
C THR A 7 0.82 -29.90 27.74
N ILE A 8 0.60 -31.06 27.12
CA ILE A 8 0.49 -31.19 25.66
C ILE A 8 -0.68 -30.35 25.15
N PHE A 9 -1.85 -30.47 25.78
CA PHE A 9 -3.04 -29.71 25.38
C PHE A 9 -2.82 -28.20 25.51
N ALA A 10 -2.18 -27.75 26.59
CA ALA A 10 -1.84 -26.34 26.79
C ALA A 10 -0.88 -25.81 25.71
N ILE A 11 0.13 -26.60 25.32
CA ILE A 11 1.06 -26.24 24.24
C ILE A 11 0.34 -26.16 22.88
N MET A 12 -0.53 -27.13 22.58
CA MET A 12 -1.31 -27.13 21.34
C MET A 12 -2.27 -25.93 21.28
N LEU A 13 -2.95 -25.62 22.38
CA LEU A 13 -3.84 -24.47 22.46
C LEU A 13 -3.07 -23.16 22.29
N LEU A 14 -1.92 -23.02 22.95
CA LEU A 14 -1.04 -21.86 22.80
C LEU A 14 -0.55 -21.71 21.36
N GLY A 15 -0.14 -22.81 20.72
CA GLY A 15 0.27 -22.84 19.33
C GLY A 15 -0.85 -22.43 18.37
N PHE A 16 -2.07 -22.94 18.60
CA PHE A 16 -3.24 -22.56 17.80
C PHE A 16 -3.59 -21.08 17.93
N VAL A 17 -3.59 -20.55 19.16
CA VAL A 17 -3.81 -19.13 19.44
C VAL A 17 -2.75 -18.28 18.74
N ALA A 18 -1.47 -18.64 18.87
CA ALA A 18 -0.40 -17.92 18.19
C ALA A 18 -0.59 -17.93 16.66
N VAL A 19 -0.86 -19.09 16.06
CA VAL A 19 -1.14 -19.19 14.62
C VAL A 19 -2.33 -18.32 14.22
N TYR A 20 -3.42 -18.36 14.97
CA TYR A 20 -4.61 -17.57 14.69
C TYR A 20 -4.34 -16.06 14.70
N PHE A 21 -3.54 -15.57 15.66
CA PHE A 21 -3.27 -14.13 15.78
C PHE A 21 -2.15 -13.63 14.87
N PHE A 22 -1.11 -14.43 14.61
CA PHE A 22 0.06 -13.99 13.84
C PHE A 22 -0.01 -14.32 12.35
N MET A 23 -0.62 -15.46 11.99
CA MET A 23 -0.61 -15.93 10.60
C MET A 23 -1.36 -15.02 9.63
N PRO A 24 -2.53 -14.42 9.97
CA PRO A 24 -3.23 -13.53 9.04
C PRO A 24 -2.40 -12.31 8.63
N GLY A 25 -1.69 -11.68 9.58
CA GLY A 25 -0.85 -10.52 9.30
C GLY A 25 0.35 -10.86 8.41
N ILE A 26 1.02 -11.98 8.69
CA ILE A 26 2.14 -12.46 7.87
C ILE A 26 1.67 -12.81 6.46
N MET A 27 0.56 -13.54 6.35
CA MET A 27 -0.02 -13.94 5.07
C MET A 27 -0.38 -12.71 4.24
N PHE A 28 -0.99 -11.71 4.85
CA PHE A 28 -1.38 -10.47 4.19
C PHE A 28 -0.18 -9.71 3.60
N GLU A 29 0.90 -9.56 4.37
CA GLU A 29 2.12 -8.89 3.89
C GLU A 29 2.84 -9.67 2.78
N ILE A 30 2.84 -11.01 2.85
CA ILE A 30 3.40 -11.86 1.79
C ILE A 30 2.58 -11.70 0.50
N VAL A 31 1.25 -11.82 0.58
CA VAL A 31 0.36 -11.70 -0.57
C VAL A 31 0.48 -10.31 -1.21
N LYS A 32 0.51 -9.24 -0.40
CA LYS A 32 0.76 -7.87 -0.90
C LYS A 32 2.05 -7.78 -1.71
N LYS A 33 3.17 -8.28 -1.17
CA LYS A 33 4.47 -8.24 -1.86
C LYS A 33 4.45 -9.02 -3.18
N ILE A 34 3.78 -10.17 -3.20
CA ILE A 34 3.63 -10.99 -4.41
C ILE A 34 2.80 -10.25 -5.45
N GLU A 35 1.63 -9.71 -5.08
CA GLU A 35 0.74 -8.98 -5.99
C GLU A 35 1.42 -7.71 -6.56
N ARG A 36 2.14 -6.95 -5.73
CA ARG A 36 2.95 -5.79 -6.18
C ARG A 36 3.97 -6.20 -7.24
N LYS A 37 4.76 -7.23 -6.96
CA LYS A 37 5.78 -7.74 -7.88
C LYS A 37 5.16 -8.30 -9.17
N ALA A 38 4.05 -9.03 -9.06
CA ALA A 38 3.31 -9.55 -10.20
C ALA A 38 2.71 -8.43 -11.08
N GLY A 39 2.39 -7.29 -10.48
CA GLY A 39 1.99 -6.07 -11.17
C GLY A 39 3.13 -5.29 -11.83
N GLY A 40 4.39 -5.70 -11.64
CA GLY A 40 5.55 -4.95 -12.09
C GLY A 40 5.76 -3.65 -11.32
N LEU A 41 5.32 -3.60 -10.06
CA LEU A 41 5.34 -2.41 -9.21
C LEU A 41 6.23 -2.62 -7.99
N GLU A 42 7.03 -1.61 -7.67
CA GLU A 42 7.87 -1.55 -6.49
C GLU A 42 7.35 -0.49 -5.52
N GLN A 43 7.46 -0.77 -4.23
CA GLN A 43 7.11 0.21 -3.20
C GLN A 43 8.24 1.21 -3.03
N LYS A 44 7.87 2.49 -3.01
CA LYS A 44 8.76 3.61 -2.69
C LYS A 44 8.10 4.55 -1.71
N SER A 45 8.90 5.46 -1.16
CA SER A 45 8.42 6.49 -0.26
C SER A 45 9.03 7.86 -0.56
N VAL A 46 8.30 8.91 -0.26
CA VAL A 46 8.76 10.29 -0.41
C VAL A 46 8.16 11.17 0.67
N GLU A 47 8.95 12.12 1.18
CA GLU A 47 8.47 13.11 2.13
C GLU A 47 7.87 14.33 1.39
N VAL A 48 6.64 14.69 1.74
CA VAL A 48 5.90 15.83 1.19
C VAL A 48 5.25 16.60 2.34
N ASN A 49 5.66 17.86 2.55
CA ASN A 49 5.24 18.70 3.68
C ASN A 49 5.39 18.02 5.06
N GLY A 50 6.47 17.28 5.29
CA GLY A 50 6.70 16.57 6.56
C GLY A 50 5.92 15.26 6.72
N MET A 51 5.08 14.89 5.76
CA MET A 51 4.39 13.59 5.73
C MET A 51 5.16 12.58 4.88
N ASN A 52 5.33 11.37 5.40
CA ASN A 52 5.91 10.25 4.66
C ASN A 52 4.82 9.59 3.82
N ILE A 53 4.96 9.66 2.50
CA ILE A 53 4.01 9.11 1.55
C ILE A 53 4.56 7.84 0.93
N GLN A 54 3.76 6.79 1.02
CA GLN A 54 4.04 5.50 0.39
C GLN A 54 3.36 5.45 -0.97
N TYR A 55 4.06 4.97 -1.99
CA TYR A 55 3.53 4.81 -3.33
C TYR A 55 4.10 3.57 -4.01
N LEU A 56 3.38 3.05 -5.00
CA LEU A 56 3.88 2.04 -5.92
C LEU A 56 4.35 2.73 -7.20
N GLU A 57 5.45 2.25 -7.75
CA GLU A 57 6.00 2.75 -9.01
C GLU A 57 6.52 1.59 -9.87
N GLY A 58 6.32 1.66 -11.18
CA GLY A 58 6.88 0.68 -12.10
C GLY A 58 6.59 0.99 -13.55
N GLY A 59 7.18 0.20 -14.44
CA GLY A 59 7.09 0.42 -15.88
C GLY A 59 7.93 1.60 -16.37
N SER A 60 7.75 1.91 -17.65
CA SER A 60 8.48 2.97 -18.36
C SER A 60 7.58 3.55 -19.44
N GLY A 61 7.73 4.84 -19.75
CA GLY A 61 6.94 5.50 -20.80
C GLY A 61 6.23 6.74 -20.28
N GLU A 62 5.03 6.99 -20.79
CA GLU A 62 4.24 8.15 -20.36
C GLU A 62 3.77 7.97 -18.90
N PRO A 63 3.87 9.01 -18.04
CA PRO A 63 3.48 8.86 -16.65
C PRO A 63 1.96 8.76 -16.46
N LEU A 64 1.55 7.78 -15.67
CA LEU A 64 0.16 7.50 -15.31
C LEU A 64 0.01 7.47 -13.79
N VAL A 65 -0.74 8.42 -13.24
CA VAL A 65 -1.01 8.48 -11.79
C VAL A 65 -2.37 7.85 -11.49
N LEU A 66 -2.36 6.80 -10.68
CA LEU A 66 -3.56 6.05 -10.27
C LEU A 66 -3.95 6.44 -8.84
N ILE A 67 -5.13 7.02 -8.68
CA ILE A 67 -5.61 7.56 -7.40
C ILE A 67 -6.68 6.64 -6.84
N HIS A 68 -6.45 6.06 -5.66
CA HIS A 68 -7.44 5.18 -5.02
C HIS A 68 -8.64 5.96 -4.46
N GLY A 69 -9.77 5.27 -4.29
CA GLY A 69 -10.98 5.82 -3.66
C GLY A 69 -10.97 5.81 -2.13
N PHE A 70 -12.10 6.14 -1.51
CA PHE A 70 -12.25 6.15 -0.05
C PHE A 70 -12.12 4.76 0.57
N GLY A 71 -11.36 4.65 1.66
CA GLY A 71 -11.11 3.38 2.38
C GLY A 71 -10.16 2.41 1.66
N ALA A 72 -9.71 2.78 0.47
CA ALA A 72 -8.78 2.01 -0.33
C ALA A 72 -7.32 2.45 -0.10
N ASN A 73 -6.39 1.87 -0.87
CA ASN A 73 -4.97 2.22 -0.88
C ASN A 73 -4.35 1.85 -2.24
N LYS A 74 -3.06 2.13 -2.42
CA LYS A 74 -2.27 1.87 -3.64
C LYS A 74 -2.30 0.41 -4.11
N ASP A 75 -2.53 -0.55 -3.21
CA ASP A 75 -2.54 -1.98 -3.57
C ASP A 75 -3.76 -2.38 -4.42
N ASN A 76 -4.80 -1.54 -4.50
CA ASN A 76 -5.92 -1.70 -5.43
C ASN A 76 -5.49 -1.82 -6.90
N TRP A 77 -4.32 -1.27 -7.25
CA TRP A 77 -3.84 -1.20 -8.62
C TRP A 77 -2.88 -2.33 -9.01
N THR A 78 -2.48 -3.19 -8.07
CA THR A 78 -1.47 -4.25 -8.30
C THR A 78 -1.85 -5.19 -9.44
N ARG A 79 -3.11 -5.63 -9.50
CA ARG A 79 -3.59 -6.59 -10.51
C ARG A 79 -3.71 -6.00 -11.90
N ILE A 80 -4.04 -4.71 -12.02
CA ILE A 80 -4.09 -4.01 -13.31
C ILE A 80 -2.70 -3.52 -13.73
N GLY A 81 -1.79 -3.33 -12.77
CA GLY A 81 -0.41 -2.88 -13.00
C GLY A 81 0.30 -3.67 -14.08
N LYS A 82 0.14 -4.99 -14.13
CA LYS A 82 0.76 -5.85 -15.16
C LYS A 82 0.35 -5.53 -16.61
N PHE A 83 -0.80 -4.89 -16.79
CA PHE A 83 -1.28 -4.45 -18.10
C PHE A 83 -0.90 -2.99 -18.40
N LEU A 84 -0.53 -2.21 -17.39
CA LEU A 84 -0.20 -0.80 -17.53
C LEU A 84 1.31 -0.56 -17.59
N THR A 85 2.09 -1.24 -16.75
CA THR A 85 3.56 -1.08 -16.67
C THR A 85 4.32 -1.38 -17.96
N PRO A 86 3.82 -2.20 -18.92
CA PRO A 86 4.46 -2.32 -20.23
C PRO A 86 4.32 -1.07 -21.13
N HIS A 87 3.38 -0.18 -20.83
CA HIS A 87 3.02 0.97 -21.68
C HIS A 87 3.24 2.32 -21.00
N PHE A 88 3.17 2.35 -19.67
CA PHE A 88 3.19 3.57 -18.86
C PHE A 88 4.24 3.48 -17.76
N HIS A 89 4.74 4.63 -17.35
CA HIS A 89 5.38 4.81 -16.05
C HIS A 89 4.29 4.99 -15.00
N VAL A 90 3.91 3.89 -14.35
CA VAL A 90 2.77 3.83 -13.42
C VAL A 90 3.20 4.29 -12.04
N ILE A 91 2.44 5.21 -11.45
CA ILE A 91 2.62 5.71 -10.09
C ILE A 91 1.29 5.64 -9.34
N ALA A 92 1.27 4.99 -8.18
CA ALA A 92 0.07 4.86 -7.37
C ALA A 92 0.37 5.23 -5.90
N PRO A 93 0.10 6.48 -5.46
CA PRO A 93 0.29 6.88 -4.08
C PRO A 93 -0.84 6.42 -3.16
N ASP A 94 -0.50 6.20 -1.90
CA ASP A 94 -1.44 6.27 -0.79
C ASP A 94 -1.65 7.74 -0.42
N LEU A 95 -2.87 8.24 -0.58
CA LEU A 95 -3.22 9.58 -0.14
C LEU A 95 -3.00 9.73 1.38
N PRO A 96 -2.63 10.93 1.88
CA PRO A 96 -2.59 11.22 3.32
C PRO A 96 -3.83 10.70 4.04
N GLY A 97 -3.63 10.02 5.17
CA GLY A 97 -4.72 9.38 5.92
C GLY A 97 -5.00 7.92 5.53
N PHE A 98 -4.45 7.43 4.41
CA PHE A 98 -4.74 6.09 3.88
C PHE A 98 -3.51 5.18 3.82
N GLY A 99 -3.76 3.88 3.63
CA GLY A 99 -2.74 2.85 3.38
C GLY A 99 -1.57 2.86 4.35
N GLU A 100 -0.36 2.96 3.83
CA GLU A 100 0.91 3.00 4.58
C GLU A 100 1.48 4.42 4.69
N SER A 101 0.80 5.44 4.14
CA SER A 101 1.17 6.85 4.28
C SER A 101 0.87 7.40 5.69
N SER A 102 1.52 8.51 6.03
CA SER A 102 1.27 9.27 7.26
C SER A 102 -0.22 9.56 7.49
N LYS A 103 -0.64 9.48 8.77
CA LYS A 103 -2.00 9.74 9.24
C LYS A 103 -1.93 10.63 10.46
N GLU A 104 -2.22 11.91 10.26
CA GLU A 104 -2.36 12.88 11.34
C GLU A 104 -3.81 12.87 11.84
N PRO A 105 -4.06 12.65 13.15
CA PRO A 105 -5.41 12.62 13.71
C PRO A 105 -6.20 13.91 13.46
N ASP A 106 -5.52 15.05 13.56
CA ASP A 106 -6.09 16.38 13.34
C ASP A 106 -5.87 16.91 11.92
N GLY A 107 -5.44 16.02 11.01
CA GLY A 107 -5.17 16.33 9.62
C GLY A 107 -6.44 16.71 8.84
N ARG A 108 -6.28 17.59 7.85
CA ARG A 108 -7.37 17.96 6.95
C ARG A 108 -7.36 17.08 5.70
N TYR A 109 -8.39 16.26 5.54
CA TYR A 109 -8.51 15.28 4.44
C TYR A 109 -9.67 15.56 3.49
N THR A 110 -10.05 16.84 3.30
CA THR A 110 -11.07 17.17 2.30
C THR A 110 -10.55 16.85 0.90
N ILE A 111 -11.45 16.65 -0.08
CA ILE A 111 -11.06 16.40 -1.48
C ILE A 111 -10.14 17.52 -2.00
N LYS A 112 -10.39 18.77 -1.60
CA LYS A 112 -9.55 19.92 -1.95
C LYS A 112 -8.14 19.79 -1.37
N ASP A 113 -8.03 19.41 -0.10
CA ASP A 113 -6.74 19.23 0.58
C ASP A 113 -5.95 18.08 -0.08
N GLN A 114 -6.63 16.97 -0.41
CA GLN A 114 -6.04 15.84 -1.12
C GLN A 114 -5.56 16.21 -2.54
N ALA A 115 -6.32 17.01 -3.28
CA ALA A 115 -5.91 17.47 -4.62
C ALA A 115 -4.68 18.39 -4.57
N VAL A 116 -4.64 19.32 -3.60
CA VAL A 116 -3.47 20.19 -3.37
C VAL A 116 -2.25 19.36 -2.98
N PHE A 117 -2.46 18.36 -2.13
CA PHE A 117 -1.40 17.45 -1.74
C PHE A 117 -0.86 16.65 -2.93
N LEU A 118 -1.75 16.06 -3.73
CA LEU A 118 -1.39 15.26 -4.89
C LEU A 118 -0.57 16.08 -5.89
N LYS A 119 -0.93 17.34 -6.13
CA LYS A 119 -0.12 18.25 -6.95
C LYS A 119 1.31 18.36 -6.44
N LYS A 120 1.50 18.62 -5.13
CA LYS A 120 2.82 18.72 -4.51
C LYS A 120 3.60 17.40 -4.57
N PHE A 121 2.91 16.28 -4.40
CA PHE A 121 3.50 14.95 -4.54
C PHE A 121 4.04 14.75 -5.96
N ILE A 122 3.25 15.05 -7.00
CA ILE A 122 3.65 14.93 -8.41
C ILE A 122 4.86 15.83 -8.72
N GLU A 123 4.83 17.09 -8.26
CA GLU A 123 5.95 18.03 -8.40
C GLU A 123 7.23 17.47 -7.74
N LYS A 124 7.10 16.83 -6.57
CA LYS A 124 8.23 16.26 -5.82
C LYS A 124 8.86 15.06 -6.53
N ILE A 125 8.06 14.20 -7.16
CA ILE A 125 8.56 13.02 -7.89
C ILE A 125 8.97 13.35 -9.34
N SER A 126 8.96 14.63 -9.73
CA SER A 126 9.47 15.14 -11.02
C SER A 126 8.79 14.57 -12.27
N VAL A 127 7.48 14.36 -12.21
CA VAL A 127 6.69 13.79 -13.31
C VAL A 127 6.03 14.92 -14.12
N VAL A 128 6.48 15.11 -15.37
CA VAL A 128 6.22 16.34 -16.16
C VAL A 128 4.94 16.26 -17.03
N ARG A 129 4.27 15.10 -17.13
CA ARG A 129 3.01 14.95 -17.88
C ARG A 129 2.07 13.96 -17.19
N LEU A 130 0.78 14.32 -17.08
CA LEU A 130 -0.21 13.63 -16.25
C LEU A 130 -1.35 13.05 -17.10
N GLY A 131 -1.47 11.72 -17.12
CA GLY A 131 -2.73 11.04 -17.34
C GLY A 131 -3.40 10.73 -16.00
N PHE A 132 -4.66 11.12 -15.83
CA PHE A 132 -5.48 10.73 -14.67
C PHE A 132 -6.40 9.58 -15.06
N CYS A 133 -6.31 8.46 -14.33
CA CYS A 133 -7.29 7.38 -14.40
C CYS A 133 -7.90 7.24 -12.99
N MET A 134 -9.22 7.47 -12.91
CA MET A 134 -10.03 7.39 -11.68
C MET A 134 -10.82 6.09 -11.69
#